data_AF-A0A7S1JEQ6-F1
#
_entry.id   AF-A0A7S1JEQ6-F1
#
_cell.length_a   1.000
_cell.length_b   1.000
_cell.length_c   1.000
_cell.angle_alpha   90.00
_cell.angle_beta   90.00
_cell.angle_gamma   90.00
#
_symmetry.space_group_name_H-M   'P 1'
#
loop_
_entity.id
_entity.type
_entity.pdbx_description
1 polymer ?
#
loop_
_entity_poly.entity_id
_entity_poly.type
_entity_poly.pdbx_seq_one_letter_code
_entity_poly.pdbx_strand_id
1 'polypeptide(L)'
;NQVGDAGAEALATLKDSTALHTLNLNLSYAWVGDAGAEALATLKDSTALHTLTLNLSCNRVGDAGAEALATLKDSTALHTLTLNLSCNRVGDAGAEALATLKDSTALHTL
;
A
#
# COMPACT_ATOMS: atom_id res chain seq x y z
N ASN A 1 -9.34 16.33 -6.82
CA ASN A 1 -8.06 16.61 -6.12
C ASN A 1 -6.99 15.75 -6.72
N GLN A 2 -5.94 16.36 -7.27
CA GLN A 2 -4.74 15.65 -7.71
C GLN A 2 -3.95 15.31 -6.45
N VAL A 3 -4.12 14.09 -5.93
CA VAL A 3 -3.35 13.64 -4.76
C VAL A 3 -1.93 13.30 -5.22
N GLY A 4 -1.73 12.66 -6.38
CA GLY A 4 -0.41 12.37 -6.94
C GLY A 4 0.53 11.66 -5.96
N ASP A 5 1.82 11.61 -6.29
CA ASP A 5 2.82 11.03 -5.39
C ASP A 5 2.97 11.86 -4.11
N ALA A 6 3.00 13.19 -4.21
CA ALA A 6 3.14 14.07 -3.04
C ALA A 6 2.01 13.91 -2.01
N GLY A 7 0.79 13.65 -2.46
CA GLY A 7 -0.33 13.39 -1.55
C GLY A 7 -0.27 11.97 -0.97
N ALA A 8 0.23 10.99 -1.72
CA ALA A 8 0.52 9.66 -1.18
C ALA A 8 1.62 9.72 -0.10
N GLU A 9 2.67 10.53 -0.32
CA GLU A 9 3.72 10.83 0.67
C GLU A 9 3.14 11.49 1.93
N ALA A 10 2.26 12.48 1.77
CA ALA A 10 1.60 13.12 2.91
C ALA A 10 0.71 12.14 3.70
N LEU A 11 0.07 11.18 3.02
CA LEU A 11 -0.73 10.15 3.69
C LEU A 11 0.14 9.10 4.37
N ALA A 12 1.34 8.83 3.86
CA ALA A 12 2.27 7.89 4.47
C ALA A 12 2.74 8.32 5.87
N THR A 13 2.70 9.61 6.19
CA THR A 13 3.02 10.11 7.55
C THR A 13 2.03 9.62 8.61
N LEU A 14 0.87 9.08 8.21
CA LEU A 14 -0.09 8.47 9.13
C LEU A 14 0.47 7.24 9.85
N LYS A 15 1.59 6.67 9.38
CA LYS A 15 2.28 5.57 10.05
C LYS A 15 2.67 5.90 11.49
N ASP A 16 2.98 7.17 11.77
CA ASP A 16 3.41 7.65 13.09
C ASP A 16 2.23 7.82 14.07
N SER A 17 1.00 7.66 13.61
CA SER A 17 -0.18 7.75 14.47
C SER A 17 -0.27 6.54 15.39
N THR A 18 -0.31 6.78 16.70
CA THR A 18 -0.48 5.74 17.72
C THR A 18 -1.95 5.42 18.02
N ALA A 19 -2.89 6.13 17.40
CA ALA A 19 -4.33 5.98 17.64
C ALA A 19 -5.10 5.51 16.40
N LEU A 20 -4.45 5.46 15.24
CA LEU A 20 -5.08 5.07 13.99
C LEU A 20 -5.00 3.56 13.78
N HIS A 21 -6.11 2.87 14.06
CA HIS A 21 -6.19 1.42 13.95
C HIS A 21 -6.67 0.94 12.57
N THR A 22 -7.40 1.79 11.86
CA THR A 22 -7.98 1.50 10.56
C THR A 22 -7.75 2.65 9.62
N LEU A 23 -7.23 2.36 8.43
CA LEU A 23 -6.99 3.34 7.38
C LEU A 23 -7.58 2.83 6.06
N ASN A 24 -8.50 3.60 5.49
CA ASN A 24 -9.08 3.33 4.18
C ASN A 24 -8.78 4.49 3.24
N LEU A 25 -7.95 4.21 2.24
CA LEU A 25 -7.50 5.18 1.24
C LEU A 25 -8.03 4.77 -0.13
N ASN A 26 -8.99 5.57 -0.64
CA ASN A 26 -9.41 5.50 -2.02
C ASN A 26 -8.64 6.52 -2.86
N LEU A 27 -7.57 6.05 -3.50
CA LEU A 27 -6.69 6.81 -4.38
C LEU A 27 -6.89 6.40 -5.84
N SER A 28 -8.08 5.90 -6.21
CA SER A 28 -8.38 5.58 -7.59
C SER A 28 -8.31 6.83 -8.47
N TYR A 29 -7.69 6.72 -9.66
CA TYR A 29 -7.47 7.85 -10.57
C TYR A 29 -6.73 9.05 -9.96
N ALA A 30 -5.86 8.81 -8.97
CA ALA A 30 -5.16 9.87 -8.24
C ALA A 30 -3.81 10.29 -8.85
N TRP A 31 -3.37 9.61 -9.92
CA TRP A 31 -2.05 9.77 -10.54
C TRP A 31 -0.88 9.37 -9.63
N VAL A 32 -1.09 8.36 -8.81
CA VAL A 32 -0.02 7.73 -8.02
C VAL A 32 0.86 6.90 -8.95
N GLY A 33 2.17 7.13 -8.91
CA GLY A 33 3.20 6.32 -9.55
C GLY A 33 3.94 5.45 -8.53
N ASP A 34 5.10 4.97 -8.92
CA ASP A 34 5.94 4.12 -8.06
C ASP A 34 6.37 4.86 -6.78
N ALA A 35 6.76 6.13 -6.88
CA ALA A 35 7.19 6.93 -5.72
C ALA A 35 6.07 7.06 -4.66
N GLY A 36 4.83 7.31 -5.08
CA GLY A 36 3.71 7.36 -4.15
C GLY A 36 3.36 5.99 -3.55
N ALA A 37 3.49 4.91 -4.34
CA ALA A 37 3.31 3.54 -3.85
C ALA A 37 4.40 3.15 -2.83
N GLU A 38 5.65 3.51 -3.10
CA GLU A 38 6.79 3.36 -2.18
C GLU A 38 6.56 4.11 -0.87
N ALA A 39 6.07 5.34 -0.93
CA ALA A 39 5.74 6.10 0.27
C ALA A 39 4.64 5.39 1.08
N LEU A 40 3.56 4.95 0.44
CA LEU A 40 2.47 4.24 1.11
C LEU A 40 2.91 2.89 1.70
N ALA A 41 3.90 2.23 1.12
CA ALA A 41 4.45 0.99 1.67
C ALA A 41 5.08 1.19 3.05
N THR A 42 5.51 2.42 3.40
CA THR A 42 6.03 2.74 4.74
C THR A 42 4.97 2.65 5.85
N LEU A 43 3.68 2.54 5.51
CA LEU A 43 2.62 2.26 6.48
C LEU A 43 2.82 0.93 7.22
N LYS A 44 3.66 0.02 6.69
CA LYS A 44 4.08 -1.20 7.41
C LYS A 44 4.75 -0.93 8.75
N ASP A 45 5.41 0.23 8.88
CA ASP A 45 6.15 0.65 10.08
C ASP A 45 5.20 1.12 11.20
N SER A 46 3.90 1.28 10.91
CA SER A 46 2.94 1.67 11.94
C SER A 46 2.81 0.60 13.01
N THR A 47 2.83 1.02 14.27
CA THR A 47 2.67 0.13 15.42
C THR A 47 1.22 -0.01 15.88
N ALA A 48 0.30 0.79 15.34
CA ALA A 48 -1.11 0.83 15.76
C ALA A 48 -2.08 0.46 14.63
N LEU A 49 -1.64 0.45 13.36
CA LEU A 49 -2.51 0.19 12.22
C LEU A 49 -2.75 -1.30 12.04
N HIS A 50 -3.97 -1.74 12.35
CA HIS A 50 -4.39 -3.15 12.24
C HIS A 50 -5.08 -3.47 10.91
N THR A 51 -5.71 -2.47 10.29
CA THR A 51 -6.46 -2.64 9.04
C THR A 51 -6.10 -1.56 8.03
N LEU A 52 -5.65 -1.99 6.85
CA LEU A 52 -5.32 -1.11 5.73
C LEU A 52 -6.11 -1.52 4.49
N THR A 53 -6.92 -0.61 3.99
CA THR A 53 -7.56 -0.72 2.68
C THR A 53 -6.96 0.33 1.77
N LEU A 54 -6.35 -0.10 0.67
CA LEU A 54 -5.68 0.75 -0.29
C LEU A 54 -6.21 0.46 -1.70
N ASN A 55 -7.04 1.38 -2.21
CA ASN A 55 -7.49 1.34 -3.59
C ASN A 55 -6.63 2.26 -4.45
N LEU A 56 -5.72 1.68 -5.21
CA LEU A 56 -4.84 2.34 -6.16
C LEU A 56 -5.24 2.06 -7.60
N SER A 57 -6.49 1.69 -7.88
CA SER A 57 -6.90 1.38 -9.25
C SER A 57 -6.78 2.57 -10.21
N CYS A 58 -6.51 2.29 -11.49
CA CYS A 58 -6.42 3.29 -12.55
C CYS A 58 -5.36 4.38 -12.28
N ASN A 59 -4.17 3.94 -11.86
CA ASN A 59 -3.02 4.80 -11.60
C ASN A 59 -1.84 4.42 -12.51
N ARG A 60 -0.61 4.78 -12.12
CA ARG A 60 0.62 4.56 -12.90
C ARG A 60 1.64 3.72 -12.12
N VAL A 61 1.19 2.93 -11.14
CA VAL A 61 2.06 2.03 -10.38
C VAL A 61 2.60 0.95 -11.32
N GLY A 62 3.92 0.82 -11.36
CA GLY A 62 4.66 -0.22 -12.08
C GLY A 62 5.17 -1.31 -11.13
N ASP A 63 6.16 -2.05 -11.61
CA ASP A 63 6.77 -3.14 -10.83
C ASP A 63 7.44 -2.64 -9.55
N ALA A 64 8.20 -1.53 -9.62
CA ALA A 64 8.89 -0.98 -8.45
C ALA A 64 7.90 -0.59 -7.32
N GLY A 65 6.79 0.07 -7.66
CA GLY A 65 5.77 0.40 -6.67
C GLY A 65 5.03 -0.83 -6.14
N ALA A 66 4.79 -1.85 -6.98
CA ALA A 66 4.20 -3.12 -6.55
C ALA A 66 5.12 -3.91 -5.61
N GLU A 67 6.43 -3.96 -5.92
CA GLU A 67 7.46 -4.55 -5.06
C GLU A 67 7.52 -3.86 -3.70
N ALA A 68 7.47 -2.52 -3.69
CA ALA A 68 7.44 -1.77 -2.45
C ALA A 68 6.19 -2.08 -1.62
N LEU A 69 5.01 -2.08 -2.23
CA LEU A 69 3.74 -2.43 -1.57
C LEU A 69 3.74 -3.88 -1.05
N ALA A 70 4.43 -4.80 -1.70
CA ALA A 70 4.58 -6.17 -1.21
C ALA A 70 5.27 -6.25 0.16
N THR A 71 6.07 -5.24 0.54
CA THR A 71 6.70 -5.17 1.86
C THR A 71 5.73 -4.89 3.00
N LEU A 72 4.46 -4.57 2.71
CA LEU A 72 3.41 -4.48 3.74
C LEU A 72 3.23 -5.80 4.53
N LYS A 73 3.64 -6.94 3.96
CA LYS A 73 3.67 -8.24 4.65
C LYS A 73 4.57 -8.25 5.90
N ASP A 74 5.56 -7.35 5.96
CA ASP A 74 6.55 -7.27 7.03
C ASP A 74 6.04 -6.43 8.22
N SER A 75 4.83 -5.87 8.13
CA SER A 75 4.23 -5.13 9.24
C SER A 75 3.99 -6.04 10.45
N THR A 76 4.32 -5.56 11.64
CA THR A 76 4.08 -6.29 12.88
C THR A 76 2.69 -6.06 13.47
N ALA A 77 2.00 -5.00 13.04
CA ALA A 77 0.69 -4.61 13.57
C ALA A 77 -0.45 -4.87 12.57
N LEU A 78 -0.15 -4.93 11.27
CA LEU A 78 -1.19 -5.09 10.24
C LEU A 78 -1.71 -6.53 10.21
N HIS A 79 -3.02 -6.68 10.35
CA HIS A 79 -3.71 -7.99 10.35
C HIS A 79 -4.63 -8.16 9.15
N THR A 80 -5.13 -7.05 8.60
CA THR A 80 -6.02 -7.02 7.44
C THR A 80 -5.46 -6.06 6.41
N LEU A 81 -5.18 -6.57 5.22
CA LEU A 81 -4.78 -5.78 4.07
C LEU A 81 -5.80 -6.00 2.96
N THR A 82 -6.25 -4.94 2.32
CA THR A 82 -7.01 -5.02 1.07
C THR A 82 -6.35 -4.09 0.07
N LEU A 83 -5.80 -4.65 -1.00
CA LEU A 83 -5.04 -3.90 -2.00
C LEU A 83 -5.68 -4.06 -3.39
N ASN A 84 -6.05 -2.95 -4.02
CA ASN A 84 -6.54 -2.95 -5.39
C ASN A 84 -5.58 -2.17 -6.30
N LEU A 85 -4.93 -2.89 -7.23
CA LEU A 85 -4.01 -2.34 -8.23
C LEU A 85 -4.55 -2.48 -9.66
N SER A 86 -5.86 -2.69 -9.85
CA SER A 86 -6.43 -2.83 -11.21
C SER A 86 -6.13 -1.62 -12.11
N CYS A 87 -5.96 -1.85 -13.41
CA CYS A 87 -5.64 -0.79 -14.38
C CYS A 87 -4.38 0.03 -14.02
N ASN A 88 -3.33 -0.63 -13.54
CA ASN A 88 -1.99 -0.07 -13.38
C ASN A 88 -1.02 -0.67 -14.42
N ARG A 89 0.28 -0.44 -14.25
CA ARG A 89 1.36 -0.91 -15.13
C ARG A 89 2.21 -2.00 -14.47
N VAL A 90 1.62 -2.77 -13.56
CA VAL A 90 2.27 -3.90 -12.89
C VAL A 90 2.47 -5.02 -13.90
N GLY A 91 3.73 -5.41 -14.10
CA GLY A 91 4.15 -6.55 -14.91
C GLY A 91 4.40 -7.79 -14.06
N ASP A 92 5.12 -8.75 -14.64
CA ASP A 92 5.34 -10.06 -14.01
C ASP A 92 6.13 -9.96 -12.71
N ALA A 93 7.18 -9.13 -12.66
CA ALA A 93 8.01 -8.94 -11.48
C ALA A 93 7.21 -8.37 -10.30
N GLY A 94 6.41 -7.33 -10.54
CA GLY A 94 5.54 -6.76 -9.51
C GLY A 94 4.45 -7.74 -9.06
N ALA A 95 3.89 -8.53 -9.98
CA ALA A 95 2.90 -9.55 -9.64
C ALA A 95 3.51 -10.68 -8.78
N GLU A 96 4.72 -11.14 -9.10
CA GLU A 96 5.46 -12.12 -8.29
C GLU A 96 5.76 -11.58 -6.88
N ALA A 97 6.16 -10.32 -6.78
CA ALA A 97 6.39 -9.68 -5.48
C ALA A 97 5.11 -9.61 -4.64
N LEU A 98 3.99 -9.15 -5.23
CA LEU A 98 2.69 -9.09 -4.56
C LEU A 98 2.19 -10.48 -4.14
N ALA A 99 2.51 -11.53 -4.89
CA ALA A 99 2.15 -12.90 -4.51
C ALA A 99 2.79 -13.34 -3.17
N THR A 100 3.88 -12.70 -2.73
CA THR A 100 4.50 -12.96 -1.43
C THR A 100 3.74 -12.38 -0.25
N LEU A 101 2.71 -11.54 -0.47
CA LEU A 101 1.84 -11.04 0.61
C LEU A 101 1.14 -12.19 1.37
N LYS A 102 0.87 -13.31 0.67
CA LYS A 102 0.31 -14.53 1.27
C LYS A 102 1.25 -15.22 2.27
N ASP A 103 2.55 -14.93 2.19
CA ASP A 103 3.56 -15.52 3.06
C ASP A 103 3.70 -14.73 4.37
N SER A 104 2.95 -13.63 4.53
CA SER A 104 2.93 -12.88 5.79
C SER A 104 2.44 -13.76 6.94
N THR A 105 3.15 -13.69 8.06
CA THR A 105 2.73 -14.36 9.30
C THR A 105 1.74 -13.54 10.11
N ALA A 106 1.59 -12.25 9.81
CA ALA A 106 0.75 -11.30 10.54
C ALA A 106 -0.58 -11.00 9.84
N LEU A 107 -0.62 -11.08 8.49
CA LEU A 107 -1.85 -10.89 7.72
C LEU A 107 -2.73 -12.15 7.79
N HIS A 108 -3.96 -11.98 8.25
CA HIS A 108 -4.98 -13.04 8.29
C HIS A 108 -6.00 -12.89 7.16
N THR A 109 -6.11 -11.69 6.58
CA THR A 109 -7.02 -11.38 5.47
C THR A 109 -6.29 -10.55 4.42
N LEU A 110 -6.42 -10.98 3.16
CA LEU A 110 -5.87 -10.38 1.95
C LEU A 110 -6.99 -10.11 0.95
#